data_AF-A0A969JKW7-F1
#
_entry.id   AF-A0A969JKW7-F1
#
_cell.length_a   1.000
_cell.length_b   1.000
_cell.length_c   1.000
_cell.angle_alpha   90.00
_cell.angle_beta   90.00
_cell.angle_gamma   90.00
#
_symmetry.space_group_name_H-M   'P 1'
#
loop_
_entity.id
_entity.type
_entity.pdbx_description
1 polymer ?
#
loop_
_entity_poly.entity_id
_entity_poly.type
_entity_poly.pdbx_seq_one_letter_code
_entity_poly.pdbx_strand_id
1 'polypeptide(L)'
;MLIAGISTVAFNANPLLKFDGYYMLMDFLEIPNLRPRATQYLAYLAERHLFGRHDAEPPISTRGERFWFVAFSVTSFFYRILVVLAILVYVGEISFLLGMIFAVMTTTMWFGVPGFKIADYLVNSPRIRRVRSRAMLATGLVVGGLAALIFAVPVPLRTMTEGVVWVPDEGLVRAGADGFVQKVIANPGAWVKKGDPLLEIYDRDIATEVSVLQARLQELEARHREQAVADRVKAQILEEEMGYVRSKLARAQERSEELVVTAKAEGRFVLPRAVDVQGRYLRKGQLVGHVVNIETVAIRAVLPLEDVDLVRGRTQGVNVRLAERLDAPSNAEVVRLVPGASGHLPSPALGTTGGGLLAVDPSDSARQKTLQKFFEIELKLPPEERTLNVGGRAYVRFHHGWEPIGFQWYRSARQLFLSRFNV
;
A
#
# COMPACT_ATOMS: atom_id res chain seq x y z
N MET A 1 -30.81 -8.72 -14.23
CA MET A 1 -31.75 -9.75 -13.74
C MET A 1 -31.06 -11.06 -13.36
N LEU A 2 -30.16 -11.63 -14.18
CA LEU A 2 -29.40 -12.85 -13.85
C LEU A 2 -28.61 -12.76 -12.53
N ILE A 3 -27.86 -11.67 -12.29
CA ILE A 3 -27.07 -11.48 -11.06
C ILE A 3 -27.96 -11.41 -9.82
N ALA A 4 -29.10 -10.71 -9.91
CA ALA A 4 -30.06 -10.61 -8.82
C ALA A 4 -30.74 -11.95 -8.52
N GLY A 5 -31.12 -12.71 -9.56
CA GLY A 5 -31.69 -14.06 -9.42
C GLY A 5 -30.69 -15.05 -8.81
N ILE A 6 -29.45 -15.10 -9.31
CA ILE A 6 -28.40 -15.98 -8.77
C ILE A 6 -28.05 -15.61 -7.33
N SER A 7 -27.93 -14.31 -7.02
CA SER A 7 -27.66 -13.84 -5.65
C SER A 7 -28.79 -14.21 -4.68
N THR A 8 -30.05 -14.09 -5.11
CA THR A 8 -31.22 -14.43 -4.29
C THR A 8 -31.29 -15.95 -4.03
N VAL A 9 -31.03 -16.77 -5.05
CA VAL A 9 -30.94 -18.23 -4.90
C VAL A 9 -29.78 -18.61 -4.00
N ALA A 10 -28.58 -18.04 -4.20
CA ALA A 10 -27.41 -18.34 -3.38
C ALA A 10 -27.60 -17.95 -1.91
N PHE A 11 -28.27 -16.82 -1.64
CA PHE A 11 -28.55 -16.37 -0.28
C PHE A 11 -29.62 -17.24 0.40
N ASN A 12 -30.68 -17.61 -0.32
CA ASN A 12 -31.78 -18.40 0.25
C ASN A 12 -31.44 -19.90 0.36
N ALA A 13 -30.65 -20.44 -0.58
CA ALA A 13 -30.14 -21.82 -0.54
C ALA A 13 -29.05 -22.05 0.51
N ASN A 14 -28.75 -21.07 1.35
CA ASN A 14 -27.77 -21.19 2.41
C ASN A 14 -28.24 -22.11 3.55
N PRO A 15 -27.55 -23.24 3.80
CA PRO A 15 -27.98 -24.22 4.79
C PRO A 15 -27.68 -23.84 6.24
N LEU A 16 -26.88 -22.79 6.47
CA LEU A 16 -26.34 -22.44 7.79
C LEU A 16 -27.19 -21.40 8.55
N LEU A 17 -28.08 -20.71 7.85
CA LEU A 17 -29.07 -19.78 8.41
C LEU A 17 -30.47 -20.35 8.20
N LYS A 18 -31.42 -19.95 9.05
CA LYS A 18 -32.81 -20.47 9.02
C LYS A 18 -33.61 -19.89 7.84
N PHE A 19 -33.13 -20.15 6.64
CA PHE A 19 -33.72 -19.87 5.33
C PHE A 19 -34.07 -21.19 4.63
N ASP A 20 -34.45 -21.17 3.36
CA ASP A 20 -34.93 -22.36 2.65
C ASP A 20 -33.84 -23.45 2.55
N GLY A 21 -32.58 -23.06 2.40
CA GLY A 21 -31.44 -23.98 2.41
C GLY A 21 -31.27 -24.76 3.71
N TYR A 22 -31.66 -24.21 4.86
CA TYR A 22 -31.62 -24.95 6.13
C TYR A 22 -32.67 -26.06 6.18
N TYR A 23 -33.85 -25.82 5.60
CA TYR A 23 -34.87 -26.85 5.48
C TYR A 23 -34.44 -27.93 4.48
N MET A 24 -33.82 -27.55 3.36
CA MET A 24 -33.21 -28.52 2.43
C MET A 24 -32.13 -29.37 3.11
N LEU A 25 -31.28 -28.79 3.97
CA LEU A 25 -30.29 -29.55 4.72
C LEU A 25 -30.94 -30.50 5.73
N MET A 26 -32.00 -30.06 6.42
CA MET A 26 -32.74 -30.93 7.35
C MET A 26 -33.37 -32.12 6.63
N ASP A 27 -33.95 -31.91 5.45
CA ASP A 27 -34.55 -32.96 4.64
C ASP A 27 -33.48 -33.90 4.08
N PHE A 28 -32.36 -33.35 3.59
CA PHE A 28 -31.23 -34.14 3.08
C PHE A 28 -30.56 -35.02 4.15
N LEU A 29 -30.42 -34.50 5.37
CA LEU A 29 -29.84 -35.25 6.48
C LEU A 29 -30.86 -36.13 7.21
N GLU A 30 -32.16 -35.96 6.92
CA GLU A 30 -33.28 -36.59 7.64
C GLU A 30 -33.25 -36.29 9.16
N ILE A 31 -32.74 -35.12 9.54
CA ILE A 31 -32.61 -34.68 10.94
C ILE A 31 -33.63 -33.55 11.22
N PRO A 32 -34.82 -33.88 11.75
CA PRO A 32 -35.77 -32.84 12.13
C PRO A 32 -35.21 -32.01 13.28
N ASN A 33 -35.48 -30.70 13.26
CA ASN A 33 -35.03 -29.76 14.28
C ASN A 33 -33.50 -29.76 14.50
N LEU A 34 -32.72 -29.82 13.41
CA LEU A 34 -31.25 -29.86 13.44
C LEU A 34 -30.64 -28.80 14.38
N ARG A 35 -31.03 -27.53 14.26
CA ARG A 35 -30.44 -26.45 15.09
C ARG A 35 -30.74 -26.58 16.59
N PRO A 36 -32.02 -26.76 17.03
CA PRO A 36 -32.32 -27.07 18.43
C PRO A 36 -31.58 -28.30 18.97
N ARG A 37 -31.58 -29.42 18.22
CA ARG A 37 -30.91 -30.67 18.63
C ARG A 37 -29.39 -30.49 18.73
N ALA A 38 -28.78 -29.77 17.78
CA ALA A 38 -27.35 -29.46 17.82
C ALA A 38 -26.97 -28.61 19.05
N THR A 39 -27.79 -27.60 19.36
CA THR A 39 -27.57 -26.74 20.54
C THR A 39 -27.69 -27.55 21.85
N GLN A 40 -28.70 -28.43 21.94
CA GLN A 40 -28.86 -29.33 23.09
C GLN A 40 -27.71 -30.32 23.21
N TYR A 41 -27.20 -30.83 22.09
CA TYR A 41 -26.06 -31.75 22.08
C TYR A 41 -24.77 -31.06 22.56
N LEU A 42 -24.52 -29.82 22.16
CA LEU A 42 -23.39 -29.03 22.71
C LEU A 42 -23.56 -28.76 24.21
N ALA A 43 -24.77 -28.44 24.67
CA ALA A 43 -25.04 -28.26 26.10
C ALA A 43 -24.78 -29.56 26.88
N TYR A 44 -25.20 -30.71 26.35
CA TYR A 44 -24.89 -32.02 26.93
C TYR A 44 -23.38 -32.29 26.99
N LEU A 45 -22.64 -32.00 25.92
CA LEU A 45 -21.18 -32.18 25.90
C LEU A 45 -20.49 -31.32 26.96
N ALA A 46 -20.93 -30.07 27.13
CA ALA A 46 -20.49 -29.19 28.21
C ALA A 46 -20.84 -29.75 29.60
N GLU A 47 -22.07 -30.21 29.83
CA GLU A 47 -22.44 -30.79 31.13
C GLU A 47 -21.62 -32.02 31.48
N ARG A 48 -21.42 -32.93 30.52
CA ARG A 48 -20.71 -34.19 30.75
C ARG A 48 -19.21 -33.99 30.93
N HIS A 49 -18.57 -33.22 30.06
CA HIS A 49 -17.11 -33.10 30.02
C HIS A 49 -16.58 -31.86 30.75
N LEU A 50 -17.25 -30.71 30.59
CA LEU A 50 -16.80 -29.46 31.21
C LEU A 50 -17.25 -29.36 32.67
N PHE A 51 -18.51 -29.69 32.97
CA PHE A 51 -19.05 -29.62 34.34
C PHE A 51 -18.83 -30.91 35.15
N GLY A 52 -18.47 -32.01 34.49
CA GLY A 52 -18.20 -33.31 35.13
C GLY A 52 -19.46 -34.05 35.59
N ARG A 53 -20.60 -33.81 34.94
CA ARG A 53 -21.88 -34.47 35.22
C ARG A 53 -21.95 -35.81 34.48
N HIS A 54 -21.46 -36.88 35.11
CA HIS A 54 -21.40 -38.21 34.49
C HIS A 54 -22.77 -38.87 34.30
N ASP A 55 -23.79 -38.42 35.05
CA ASP A 55 -25.20 -38.81 34.98
C ASP A 55 -25.99 -38.04 33.91
N ALA A 56 -25.34 -37.19 33.11
CA ALA A 56 -26.00 -36.55 31.98
C ALA A 56 -26.33 -37.58 30.89
N GLU A 57 -27.59 -37.63 30.48
CA GLU A 57 -28.03 -38.45 29.35
C GLU A 57 -27.87 -37.68 28.02
N PRO A 58 -27.32 -38.31 26.97
CA PRO A 58 -27.27 -37.67 25.66
C PRO A 58 -28.69 -37.50 25.11
N PRO A 59 -28.98 -36.38 24.42
CA PRO A 59 -30.23 -36.27 23.68
C PRO A 59 -30.31 -37.41 22.66
N ILE A 60 -31.52 -37.90 22.41
CA ILE A 60 -31.80 -39.00 21.48
C ILE A 60 -31.10 -38.68 20.15
N SER A 61 -30.05 -39.45 19.83
CA SER A 61 -29.19 -39.19 18.68
C SER A 61 -28.43 -40.43 18.24
N THR A 62 -28.37 -40.66 16.93
CA THR A 62 -27.52 -41.70 16.34
C THR A 62 -26.06 -41.26 16.29
N ARG A 63 -25.12 -42.20 16.10
CA ARG A 63 -23.68 -41.87 16.03
C ARG A 63 -23.35 -40.91 14.88
N GLY A 64 -24.05 -41.01 13.74
CA GLY A 64 -23.87 -40.13 12.59
C GLY A 64 -24.41 -38.72 12.82
N GLU A 65 -25.57 -38.58 13.49
CA GLU A 65 -26.17 -37.27 13.80
C GLU A 65 -25.26 -36.40 14.69
N ARG A 66 -24.49 -37.02 15.60
CA ARG A 66 -23.59 -36.31 16.54
C ARG A 66 -22.53 -35.49 15.81
N PHE A 67 -21.95 -36.04 14.74
CA PHE A 67 -20.99 -35.32 13.92
C PHE A 67 -21.63 -34.09 13.29
N TRP A 68 -22.82 -34.27 12.69
CA TRP A 68 -23.58 -33.19 12.08
C TRP A 68 -23.97 -32.10 13.06
N PHE A 69 -24.30 -32.43 14.31
CA PHE A 69 -24.58 -31.43 15.34
C PHE A 69 -23.38 -30.52 15.60
N VAL A 70 -22.19 -31.09 15.80
CA VAL A 70 -20.97 -30.30 16.05
C VAL A 70 -20.59 -29.50 14.81
N ALA A 71 -20.53 -30.15 13.64
CA ALA A 71 -20.16 -29.51 12.38
C ALA A 71 -21.12 -28.37 12.01
N PHE A 72 -22.43 -28.58 12.16
CA PHE A 72 -23.45 -27.56 11.91
C PHE A 72 -23.31 -26.40 12.89
N SER A 73 -23.17 -26.66 14.20
CA SER A 73 -23.06 -25.58 15.18
C SER A 73 -21.82 -24.71 14.99
N VAL A 74 -20.66 -25.31 14.70
CA VAL A 74 -19.40 -24.56 14.47
C VAL A 74 -19.50 -23.75 13.17
N THR A 75 -19.88 -24.39 12.07
CA THR A 75 -19.95 -23.74 10.76
C THR A 75 -21.03 -22.64 10.74
N SER A 76 -22.21 -22.90 11.31
CA SER A 76 -23.29 -21.92 11.43
C SER A 76 -22.89 -20.72 12.28
N PHE A 77 -22.13 -20.93 13.36
CA PHE A 77 -21.65 -19.83 14.22
C PHE A 77 -20.73 -18.88 13.46
N PHE A 78 -19.68 -19.39 12.81
CA PHE A 78 -18.74 -18.57 12.05
C PHE A 78 -19.39 -17.89 10.84
N TYR A 79 -20.24 -18.62 10.11
CA TYR A 79 -20.97 -18.05 8.99
C TYR A 79 -21.91 -16.92 9.43
N ARG A 80 -22.61 -17.09 10.56
CA ARG A 80 -23.48 -16.05 11.10
C ARG A 80 -22.69 -14.81 11.53
N ILE A 81 -21.48 -14.96 12.08
CA ILE A 81 -20.58 -13.83 12.38
C ILE A 81 -20.28 -13.06 11.09
N LEU A 82 -19.86 -13.78 10.04
CA LEU A 82 -19.53 -13.19 8.75
C LEU A 82 -20.71 -12.40 8.16
N VAL A 83 -21.92 -12.98 8.17
CA VAL A 83 -23.12 -12.30 7.65
C VAL A 83 -23.49 -11.07 8.48
N VAL A 84 -23.44 -11.15 9.81
CA VAL A 84 -23.72 -9.99 10.66
C VAL A 84 -22.71 -8.88 10.41
N LEU A 85 -21.42 -9.20 10.29
CA LEU A 85 -20.38 -8.20 9.98
C LEU A 85 -20.61 -7.58 8.59
N ALA A 86 -20.95 -8.38 7.58
CA ALA A 86 -21.26 -7.89 6.25
C ALA A 86 -22.48 -6.95 6.24
N ILE A 87 -23.57 -7.33 6.91
CA ILE A 87 -24.77 -6.49 7.06
C ILE A 87 -24.44 -5.23 7.86
N LEU A 88 -23.65 -5.34 8.92
CA LEU A 88 -23.26 -4.19 9.74
C LEU A 88 -22.50 -3.15 8.94
N VAL A 89 -21.52 -3.59 8.13
CA VAL A 89 -20.78 -2.71 7.22
C VAL A 89 -21.72 -2.08 6.20
N TYR A 90 -22.57 -2.89 5.54
CA TYR A 90 -23.51 -2.43 4.53
C TYR A 90 -24.53 -1.41 5.07
N VAL A 91 -25.16 -1.70 6.22
CA VAL A 91 -26.13 -0.79 6.85
C VAL A 91 -25.43 0.47 7.36
N GLY A 92 -24.21 0.35 7.87
CA GLY A 92 -23.37 1.49 8.26
C GLY A 92 -23.10 2.44 7.10
N GLU A 93 -22.85 1.92 5.89
CA GLU A 93 -22.66 2.75 4.68
C GLU A 93 -23.94 3.51 4.27
N ILE A 94 -25.12 2.94 4.51
CA ILE A 94 -26.41 3.61 4.22
C ILE A 94 -26.70 4.70 5.26
N SER A 95 -26.56 4.38 6.56
CA SER A 95 -26.81 5.30 7.65
C SER A 95 -26.09 4.86 8.92
N PHE A 96 -25.26 5.76 9.43
CA PHE A 96 -24.51 5.58 10.67
C PHE A 96 -25.41 5.19 11.86
N LEU A 97 -26.52 5.91 12.03
CA LEU A 97 -27.42 5.70 13.16
C LEU A 97 -28.07 4.31 13.11
N LEU A 98 -28.50 3.88 11.91
CA LEU A 98 -29.06 2.55 11.70
C LEU A 98 -28.02 1.45 11.96
N GLY A 99 -26.78 1.64 11.50
CA GLY A 99 -25.68 0.72 11.76
C GLY A 99 -25.37 0.58 13.25
N MET A 100 -25.35 1.68 13.99
CA MET A 100 -25.14 1.68 15.45
C MET A 100 -26.27 0.95 16.19
N ILE A 101 -27.53 1.26 15.87
CA ILE A 101 -28.69 0.58 16.47
C ILE A 101 -28.62 -0.93 16.19
N PHE A 102 -28.31 -1.31 14.95
CA PHE A 102 -28.17 -2.71 14.56
C PHE A 102 -27.01 -3.41 15.31
N ALA A 103 -25.85 -2.76 15.46
CA ALA A 103 -24.73 -3.27 16.25
C ALA A 103 -25.11 -3.49 17.71
N VAL A 104 -25.73 -2.50 18.37
CA VAL A 104 -26.13 -2.59 19.78
C VAL A 104 -27.17 -3.70 19.97
N MET A 105 -28.17 -3.76 19.11
CA MET A 105 -29.22 -4.79 19.15
C MET A 105 -28.62 -6.19 18.97
N THR A 106 -27.76 -6.38 17.96
CA THR A 106 -27.17 -7.69 17.66
C THR A 106 -26.20 -8.12 18.76
N THR A 107 -25.37 -7.21 19.27
CA THR A 107 -24.44 -7.47 20.40
C THR A 107 -25.21 -7.88 21.65
N THR A 108 -26.32 -7.20 21.96
CA THR A 108 -27.17 -7.53 23.10
C THR A 108 -27.83 -8.90 22.94
N MET A 109 -28.31 -9.24 21.74
CA MET A 109 -28.89 -10.57 21.47
C MET A 109 -27.85 -11.70 21.50
N TRP A 110 -26.60 -11.43 21.11
CA TRP A 110 -25.57 -12.46 20.97
C TRP A 110 -24.71 -12.69 22.19
N PHE A 111 -24.51 -11.66 23.01
CA PHE A 111 -23.71 -11.76 24.21
C PHE A 111 -24.57 -11.57 25.46
N GLY A 112 -25.48 -10.59 25.44
CA GLY A 112 -26.36 -10.28 26.58
C GLY A 112 -27.33 -11.41 26.92
N VAL A 113 -28.20 -11.79 25.97
CA VAL A 113 -29.23 -12.82 26.19
C VAL A 113 -28.62 -14.19 26.53
N PRO A 114 -27.70 -14.78 25.74
CA PRO A 114 -27.11 -16.07 26.10
C PRO A 114 -26.20 -15.98 27.32
N GLY A 115 -25.50 -14.86 27.53
CA GLY A 115 -24.71 -14.63 28.74
C GLY A 115 -25.58 -14.65 30.00
N PHE A 116 -26.73 -13.97 29.97
CA PHE A 116 -27.72 -14.00 31.04
C PHE A 116 -28.26 -15.42 31.26
N LYS A 117 -28.63 -16.14 30.20
CA LYS A 117 -29.11 -17.52 30.32
C LYS A 117 -28.07 -18.48 30.89
N ILE A 118 -26.80 -18.33 30.52
CA ILE A 118 -25.70 -19.14 31.08
C ILE A 118 -25.49 -18.80 32.56
N ALA A 119 -25.50 -17.51 32.92
CA ALA A 119 -25.38 -17.07 34.30
C ALA A 119 -26.55 -17.58 35.17
N ASP A 120 -27.78 -17.40 34.69
CA ASP A 120 -28.99 -17.92 35.34
C ASP A 120 -28.95 -19.45 35.47
N TYR A 121 -28.53 -20.15 34.42
CA TYR A 121 -28.34 -21.61 34.48
C TYR A 121 -27.30 -22.01 35.54
N LEU A 122 -26.16 -21.33 35.62
CA LEU A 122 -25.11 -21.64 36.59
C LEU A 122 -25.55 -21.39 38.05
N VAL A 123 -26.34 -20.35 38.29
CA VAL A 123 -26.78 -19.94 39.63
C VAL A 123 -28.03 -20.69 40.07
N ASN A 124 -29.05 -20.76 39.22
CA ASN A 124 -30.41 -21.17 39.58
C ASN A 124 -30.77 -22.60 39.14
N SER A 125 -30.02 -23.24 38.24
CA SER A 125 -30.39 -24.57 37.73
C SER A 125 -30.27 -25.66 38.80
N PRO A 126 -31.34 -26.45 39.05
CA PRO A 126 -31.29 -27.62 39.92
C PRO A 126 -30.42 -28.76 39.35
N ARG A 127 -30.24 -28.81 38.01
CA ARG A 127 -29.55 -29.90 37.31
C ARG A 127 -28.07 -30.02 37.65
N ILE A 128 -27.44 -28.90 38.03
CA ILE A 128 -26.02 -28.82 38.34
C ILE A 128 -25.77 -28.63 39.85
N ARG A 129 -26.79 -28.77 40.71
CA ARG A 129 -26.66 -28.51 42.15
C ARG A 129 -25.50 -29.26 42.81
N ARG A 130 -25.23 -30.50 42.38
CA ARG A 130 -24.14 -31.34 42.90
C ARG A 130 -22.75 -30.93 42.40
N VAL A 131 -22.66 -30.29 41.23
CA VAL A 131 -21.40 -29.94 40.56
C VAL A 131 -21.24 -28.43 40.36
N ARG A 132 -22.04 -27.59 41.06
CA ARG A 132 -22.16 -26.15 40.79
C ARG A 132 -20.82 -25.42 40.90
N SER A 133 -20.05 -25.69 41.95
CA SER A 133 -18.71 -25.09 42.13
C SER A 133 -17.78 -25.44 40.96
N ARG A 134 -17.75 -26.72 40.55
CA ARG A 134 -16.98 -27.18 39.39
C ARG A 134 -17.48 -26.56 38.08
N ALA A 135 -18.78 -26.45 37.87
CA ALA A 135 -19.38 -25.85 36.67
C ALA A 135 -19.07 -24.36 36.55
N MET A 136 -19.16 -23.61 37.65
CA MET A 136 -18.79 -22.19 37.69
C MET A 136 -17.29 -22.00 37.47
N LEU A 137 -16.44 -22.80 38.13
CA LEU A 137 -14.99 -22.72 37.99
C LEU A 137 -14.55 -23.10 36.56
N ALA A 138 -15.07 -24.20 36.01
CA ALA A 138 -14.77 -24.63 34.65
C ALA A 138 -15.24 -23.60 33.61
N THR A 139 -16.43 -23.02 33.77
CA THR A 139 -16.91 -21.95 32.88
C THR A 139 -16.03 -20.70 33.00
N GLY A 140 -15.69 -20.30 34.23
CA GLY A 140 -14.79 -19.18 34.49
C GLY A 140 -13.40 -19.37 33.90
N LEU A 141 -12.83 -20.58 34.00
CA LEU A 141 -11.55 -20.91 33.38
C LEU A 141 -11.60 -20.92 31.86
N VAL A 142 -12.68 -21.42 31.25
CA VAL A 142 -12.83 -21.39 29.79
C VAL A 142 -12.98 -19.96 29.28
N VAL A 143 -13.87 -19.17 29.90
CA VAL A 143 -14.08 -17.77 29.53
C VAL A 143 -12.84 -16.93 29.79
N GLY A 144 -12.23 -17.08 30.97
CA GLY A 144 -11.00 -16.40 31.36
C GLY A 144 -9.81 -16.81 30.50
N GLY A 145 -9.70 -18.10 30.14
CA GLY A 145 -8.66 -18.61 29.25
C GLY A 145 -8.80 -18.07 27.82
N LEU A 146 -10.03 -18.01 27.28
CA LEU A 146 -10.29 -17.39 25.98
C LEU A 146 -10.00 -15.88 26.02
N ALA A 147 -10.41 -15.19 27.08
CA ALA A 147 -10.11 -13.78 27.28
C ALA A 147 -8.59 -13.54 27.38
N ALA A 148 -7.86 -14.36 28.13
CA ALA A 148 -6.40 -14.28 28.23
C ALA A 148 -5.72 -14.58 26.88
N LEU A 149 -6.24 -15.54 26.11
CA LEU A 149 -5.71 -15.83 24.77
C LEU A 149 -5.89 -14.63 23.81
N ILE A 150 -7.00 -13.89 23.93
CA ILE A 150 -7.28 -12.73 23.08
C ILE A 150 -6.57 -11.46 23.56
N PHE A 151 -6.54 -11.21 24.87
CA PHE A 151 -6.11 -9.94 25.45
C PHE A 151 -4.76 -9.98 26.17
N ALA A 152 -4.19 -11.16 26.44
CA ALA A 152 -2.90 -11.29 27.13
C ALA A 152 -1.80 -11.95 26.27
N VAL A 153 -2.13 -12.89 25.38
CA VAL A 153 -1.12 -13.55 24.53
C VAL A 153 -0.65 -12.57 23.44
N PRO A 154 0.63 -12.18 23.44
CA PRO A 154 1.14 -11.20 22.49
C PRO A 154 1.36 -11.85 21.12
N VAL A 155 0.87 -11.21 20.06
CA VAL A 155 1.03 -11.64 18.66
C VAL A 155 1.83 -10.57 17.90
N PRO A 156 2.68 -10.90 16.92
CA PRO A 156 3.45 -9.90 16.18
C PRO A 156 2.54 -8.90 15.47
N LEU A 157 2.75 -7.61 15.70
CA LEU A 157 2.05 -6.53 15.00
C LEU A 157 2.90 -6.07 13.81
N ARG A 158 2.32 -6.09 12.62
CA ARG A 158 3.03 -5.81 11.36
C ARG A 158 2.16 -4.96 10.43
N THR A 159 2.78 -4.00 9.76
CA THR A 159 2.19 -3.30 8.62
C THR A 159 2.91 -3.74 7.36
N MET A 160 2.17 -4.05 6.31
CA MET A 160 2.73 -4.37 5.00
C MET A 160 2.35 -3.29 4.00
N THR A 161 3.31 -2.88 3.19
CA THR A 161 3.06 -1.96 2.08
C THR A 161 3.98 -2.22 0.91
N GLU A 162 3.77 -1.49 -0.18
CA GLU A 162 4.56 -1.54 -1.39
C GLU A 162 5.37 -0.25 -1.57
N GLY A 163 6.49 -0.37 -2.27
CA GLY A 163 7.34 0.73 -2.67
C GLY A 163 8.06 0.45 -3.96
N VAL A 164 8.82 1.43 -4.41
CA VAL A 164 9.67 1.32 -5.59
C VAL A 164 11.10 1.73 -5.28
N VAL A 165 12.04 1.03 -5.90
CA VAL A 165 13.45 1.42 -5.89
C VAL A 165 13.57 2.76 -6.63
N TRP A 166 13.97 3.78 -5.90
CA TRP A 166 14.01 5.15 -6.36
C TRP A 166 15.43 5.71 -6.28
N VAL A 167 15.79 6.50 -7.31
CA VAL A 167 17.07 7.20 -7.37
C VAL A 167 16.79 8.69 -7.16
N PRO A 168 17.61 9.41 -6.35
CA PRO A 168 17.51 10.85 -6.22
C PRO A 168 17.49 11.58 -7.58
N ASP A 169 16.92 12.79 -7.62
CA ASP A 169 16.79 13.54 -8.87
C ASP A 169 18.15 13.86 -9.53
N GLU A 170 19.21 13.97 -8.74
CA GLU A 170 20.58 14.15 -9.20
C GLU A 170 21.14 12.90 -9.90
N GLY A 171 20.58 11.72 -9.63
CA GLY A 171 20.91 10.48 -10.34
C GLY A 171 20.12 10.29 -11.63
N LEU A 172 19.17 11.16 -11.97
CA LEU A 172 18.41 11.07 -13.22
C LEU A 172 19.17 11.76 -14.36
N VAL A 173 19.55 11.00 -15.39
CA VAL A 173 20.24 11.52 -16.58
C VAL A 173 19.19 11.94 -17.60
N ARG A 174 18.99 13.26 -17.72
CA ARG A 174 18.04 13.88 -18.66
C ARG A 174 18.79 14.62 -19.76
N ALA A 175 18.22 14.66 -20.96
CA ALA A 175 18.76 15.46 -22.05
C ALA A 175 18.74 16.96 -21.68
N GLY A 176 19.86 17.65 -21.85
CA GLY A 176 19.98 19.09 -21.57
C GLY A 176 19.35 19.96 -22.64
N ALA A 177 19.39 19.50 -23.90
CA ALA A 177 18.82 20.18 -25.06
C ALA A 177 18.09 19.19 -25.99
N ASP A 178 17.34 19.74 -26.94
CA ASP A 178 16.77 18.98 -28.06
C ASP A 178 17.88 18.62 -29.05
N GLY A 179 17.84 17.41 -29.63
CA GLY A 179 18.79 17.03 -30.68
C GLY A 179 18.97 15.51 -30.82
N PHE A 180 19.89 15.11 -31.70
CA PHE A 180 20.19 13.70 -31.95
C PHE A 180 21.41 13.24 -31.14
N VAL A 181 21.35 12.07 -30.52
CA VAL A 181 22.53 11.53 -29.82
C VAL A 181 23.62 11.21 -30.83
N GLN A 182 24.73 11.94 -30.77
CA GLN A 182 25.88 11.72 -31.63
C GLN A 182 26.73 10.56 -31.13
N LYS A 183 27.01 10.55 -29.83
CA LYS A 183 27.89 9.57 -29.20
C LYS A 183 27.55 9.36 -27.72
N VAL A 184 27.68 8.12 -27.27
CA VAL A 184 27.72 7.79 -25.84
C VAL A 184 29.19 7.82 -25.40
N ILE A 185 29.54 8.77 -24.52
CA ILE A 185 30.93 8.99 -24.08
C ILE A 185 31.30 8.00 -22.97
N ALA A 186 30.42 7.86 -21.97
CA ALA A 186 30.63 6.94 -20.86
C ALA A 186 30.09 5.54 -21.17
N ASN A 187 30.92 4.51 -20.97
CA ASN A 187 30.47 3.13 -21.16
C ASN A 187 29.30 2.80 -20.20
N PRO A 188 28.18 2.24 -20.69
CA PRO A 188 27.12 1.75 -19.82
C PRO A 188 27.64 0.76 -18.79
N GLY A 189 27.33 0.99 -17.52
CA GLY A 189 27.81 0.21 -16.38
C GLY A 189 29.14 0.70 -15.79
N ALA A 190 29.79 1.71 -16.35
CA ALA A 190 30.97 2.31 -15.74
C ALA A 190 30.61 3.17 -14.53
N TRP A 191 31.57 3.32 -13.61
CA TRP A 191 31.48 4.28 -12.53
C TRP A 191 31.85 5.67 -13.04
N VAL A 192 31.02 6.67 -12.74
CA VAL A 192 31.19 8.07 -13.14
C VAL A 192 31.15 8.98 -11.91
N LYS A 193 31.88 10.09 -11.97
CA LYS A 193 31.87 11.15 -10.97
C LYS A 193 30.97 12.29 -11.43
N LYS A 194 30.57 13.14 -10.48
CA LYS A 194 29.85 14.37 -10.78
C LYS A 194 30.67 15.25 -11.74
N GLY A 195 30.05 15.67 -12.83
CA GLY A 195 30.65 16.47 -13.91
C GLY A 195 31.14 15.64 -15.10
N ASP A 196 31.25 14.32 -14.98
CA ASP A 196 31.74 13.48 -16.08
C ASP A 196 30.76 13.52 -17.27
N PRO A 197 31.25 13.66 -18.52
CA PRO A 197 30.41 13.66 -19.70
C PRO A 197 29.88 12.25 -20.00
N LEU A 198 28.58 12.14 -20.20
CA LEU A 198 27.88 10.87 -20.42
C LEU A 198 27.48 10.69 -21.89
N LEU A 199 26.83 11.70 -22.45
CA LEU A 199 26.23 11.67 -23.79
C LEU A 199 26.53 12.99 -24.50
N GLU A 200 26.80 12.89 -25.79
CA GLU A 200 26.91 14.04 -26.68
C GLU A 200 25.69 14.10 -27.57
N ILE A 201 24.95 15.20 -27.49
CA ILE A 201 23.82 15.51 -28.35
C ILE A 201 24.34 16.45 -29.44
N TYR A 202 23.89 16.23 -30.66
CA TYR A 202 24.18 17.07 -31.80
C TYR A 202 22.91 17.78 -32.28
N ASP A 203 23.03 19.10 -32.39
CA ASP A 203 22.06 19.98 -33.03
C ASP A 203 22.83 20.94 -33.95
N ARG A 204 22.52 20.87 -35.26
CA ARG A 204 23.15 21.71 -36.28
C ARG A 204 22.77 23.19 -36.13
N ASP A 205 21.56 23.45 -35.64
CA ASP A 205 21.00 24.79 -35.56
C ASP A 205 21.68 25.59 -34.44
N ILE A 206 21.96 24.97 -33.29
CA ILE A 206 22.64 25.63 -32.15
C ILE A 206 24.06 26.05 -32.53
N ALA A 207 24.85 25.17 -33.16
CA ALA A 207 26.22 25.51 -33.57
C ALA A 207 26.24 26.66 -34.60
N THR A 208 25.26 26.66 -35.52
CA THR A 208 25.10 27.73 -36.52
C THR A 208 24.67 29.04 -35.86
N GLU A 209 23.71 28.99 -34.92
CA GLU A 209 23.21 30.15 -34.18
C GLU A 209 24.33 30.85 -33.40
N VAL A 210 25.17 30.08 -32.69
CA VAL A 210 26.35 30.63 -31.98
C VAL A 210 27.29 31.35 -32.95
N SER A 211 27.60 30.72 -34.09
CA SER A 211 28.52 31.29 -35.09
C SER A 211 27.97 32.59 -35.70
N VAL A 212 26.66 32.63 -36.02
CA VAL A 212 25.98 33.82 -36.57
C VAL A 212 25.95 34.95 -35.55
N LEU A 213 25.64 34.66 -34.29
CA LEU A 213 25.60 35.66 -33.22
C LEU A 213 26.98 36.23 -32.90
N GLN A 214 28.03 35.40 -32.96
CA GLN A 214 29.42 35.86 -32.83
C GLN A 214 29.81 36.81 -33.97
N ALA A 215 29.51 36.44 -35.22
CA ALA A 215 29.78 37.30 -36.37
C ALA A 215 29.01 38.62 -36.29
N ARG A 216 27.74 38.58 -35.86
CA ARG A 216 26.92 39.78 -35.68
C ARG A 216 27.47 40.69 -34.58
N LEU A 217 27.96 40.12 -33.48
CA LEU A 217 28.59 40.90 -32.41
C LEU A 217 29.86 41.60 -32.92
N GLN A 218 30.70 40.90 -33.70
CA GLN A 218 31.90 41.49 -34.31
C GLN A 218 31.55 42.62 -35.30
N GLU A 219 30.49 42.46 -36.09
CA GLU A 219 29.98 43.51 -36.98
C GLU A 219 29.57 44.77 -36.20
N LEU A 220 28.80 44.59 -35.12
CA LEU A 220 28.34 45.70 -34.28
C LEU A 220 29.50 46.39 -33.55
N GLU A 221 30.48 45.63 -33.07
CA GLU A 221 31.70 46.16 -32.45
C GLU A 221 32.53 46.99 -33.44
N ALA A 222 32.64 46.55 -34.70
CA ALA A 222 33.31 47.32 -35.74
C ALA A 222 32.58 48.65 -36.04
N ARG A 223 31.25 48.62 -36.16
CA ARG A 223 30.44 49.83 -36.40
C ARG A 223 30.42 50.79 -35.21
N HIS A 224 30.39 50.27 -33.99
CA HIS A 224 30.46 51.10 -32.78
C HIS A 224 31.77 51.87 -32.73
N ARG A 225 32.91 51.22 -33.04
CA ARG A 225 34.21 51.91 -33.12
C ARG A 225 34.27 53.01 -34.18
N GLU A 226 33.61 52.82 -35.32
CA GLU A 226 33.50 53.86 -36.36
C GLU A 226 32.67 55.06 -35.88
N GLN A 227 31.51 54.80 -35.28
CA GLN A 227 30.56 55.86 -34.87
C GLN A 227 30.92 56.52 -33.53
N ALA A 228 31.74 55.90 -32.69
CA ALA A 228 32.15 56.43 -31.39
C ALA A 228 32.82 57.82 -31.48
N VAL A 229 33.46 58.12 -32.62
CA VAL A 229 34.09 59.43 -32.87
C VAL A 229 33.15 60.39 -33.62
N ALA A 230 32.22 59.87 -34.42
CA ALA A 230 31.38 60.66 -35.31
C ALA A 230 30.04 61.11 -34.69
N ASP A 231 29.35 60.21 -33.98
CA ASP A 231 27.99 60.44 -33.49
C ASP A 231 27.71 59.65 -32.21
N ARG A 232 27.67 60.38 -31.08
CA ARG A 232 27.49 59.80 -29.74
C ARG A 232 26.11 59.14 -29.55
N VAL A 233 25.09 59.63 -30.24
CA VAL A 233 23.72 59.06 -30.14
C VAL A 233 23.66 57.73 -30.88
N LYS A 234 24.23 57.65 -32.09
CA LYS A 234 24.34 56.39 -32.83
C LYS A 234 25.21 55.36 -32.11
N ALA A 235 26.31 55.80 -31.50
CA ALA A 235 27.15 54.92 -30.68
C ALA A 235 26.36 54.32 -29.51
N GLN A 236 25.53 55.11 -28.83
CA GLN A 236 24.69 54.61 -27.72
C GLN A 236 23.64 53.59 -28.18
N ILE A 237 23.00 53.78 -29.33
CA ILE A 237 22.05 52.81 -29.91
C ILE A 237 22.77 51.49 -30.25
N LEU A 238 23.95 51.57 -30.88
CA LEU A 238 24.75 50.37 -31.20
C LEU A 238 25.19 49.63 -29.93
N GLU A 239 25.47 50.35 -28.85
CA GLU A 239 25.82 49.75 -27.57
C GLU A 239 24.65 48.98 -26.94
N GLU A 240 23.42 49.49 -27.05
CA GLU A 240 22.21 48.76 -26.67
C GLU A 240 22.00 47.51 -27.54
N GLU A 241 22.21 47.61 -28.87
CA GLU A 241 22.12 46.45 -29.78
C GLU A 241 23.18 45.40 -29.46
N MET A 242 24.42 45.81 -29.15
CA MET A 242 25.49 44.93 -28.68
C MET A 242 25.11 44.24 -27.38
N GLY A 243 24.51 44.95 -26.42
CA GLY A 243 24.00 44.37 -25.17
C GLY A 243 22.95 43.28 -25.42
N TYR A 244 22.03 43.52 -26.36
CA TYR A 244 21.03 42.54 -26.78
C TYR A 244 21.65 41.31 -27.46
N VAL A 245 22.57 41.51 -28.40
CA VAL A 245 23.24 40.41 -29.12
C VAL A 245 24.15 39.60 -28.20
N ARG A 246 24.90 40.23 -27.28
CA ARG A 246 25.67 39.51 -26.24
C ARG A 246 24.79 38.64 -25.38
N SER A 247 23.63 39.15 -24.96
CA SER A 247 22.68 38.37 -24.16
C SER A 247 22.11 37.18 -24.93
N LYS A 248 21.87 37.33 -26.24
CA LYS A 248 21.49 36.21 -27.12
C LYS A 248 22.62 35.20 -27.29
N LEU A 249 23.84 35.67 -27.52
CA LEU A 249 25.01 34.81 -27.68
C LEU A 249 25.26 33.98 -26.42
N ALA A 250 25.20 34.60 -25.23
CA ALA A 250 25.36 33.90 -23.96
C ALA A 250 24.33 32.77 -23.79
N ARG A 251 23.05 33.01 -24.13
CA ARG A 251 22.02 31.96 -24.11
C ARG A 251 22.25 30.84 -25.13
N ALA A 252 22.73 31.19 -26.33
CA ALA A 252 23.05 30.20 -27.35
C ALA A 252 24.26 29.33 -26.94
N GLN A 253 25.26 29.95 -26.28
CA GLN A 253 26.40 29.25 -25.70
C GLN A 253 25.99 28.32 -24.56
N GLU A 254 25.14 28.78 -23.64
CA GLU A 254 24.58 27.94 -22.56
C GLU A 254 23.86 26.71 -23.13
N ARG A 255 23.01 26.89 -24.15
CA ARG A 255 22.35 25.77 -24.86
C ARG A 255 23.36 24.85 -25.56
N SER A 256 24.46 25.39 -26.06
CA SER A 256 25.54 24.60 -26.66
C SER A 256 26.28 23.76 -25.62
N GLU A 257 26.43 24.25 -24.38
CA GLU A 257 27.00 23.48 -23.27
C GLU A 257 26.04 22.38 -22.82
N GLU A 258 24.73 22.65 -22.83
CA GLU A 258 23.66 21.67 -22.53
C GLU A 258 23.59 20.49 -23.53
N LEU A 259 24.26 20.58 -24.69
CA LEU A 259 24.39 19.47 -25.65
C LEU A 259 25.25 18.32 -25.09
N VAL A 260 26.18 18.62 -24.17
CA VAL A 260 26.95 17.60 -23.46
C VAL A 260 26.24 17.28 -22.15
N VAL A 261 25.59 16.13 -22.10
CA VAL A 261 24.91 15.67 -20.88
C VAL A 261 25.95 15.14 -19.91
N THR A 262 26.09 15.79 -18.76
CA THR A 262 27.03 15.41 -17.69
C THR A 262 26.32 14.73 -16.52
N ALA A 263 27.08 13.95 -15.75
CA ALA A 263 26.59 13.33 -14.52
C ALA A 263 26.40 14.37 -13.41
N LYS A 264 25.20 14.45 -12.81
CA LYS A 264 24.92 15.35 -11.68
C LYS A 264 25.27 14.75 -10.32
N ALA A 265 25.43 13.44 -10.26
CA ALA A 265 25.84 12.67 -9.09
C ALA A 265 26.95 11.67 -9.46
N GLU A 266 27.63 11.13 -8.44
CA GLU A 266 28.54 10.01 -8.61
C GLU A 266 27.81 8.66 -8.51
N GLY A 267 28.27 7.66 -9.24
CA GLY A 267 27.70 6.31 -9.20
C GLY A 267 27.90 5.54 -10.50
N ARG A 268 27.17 4.43 -10.64
CA ARG A 268 27.21 3.60 -11.84
C ARG A 268 26.24 4.14 -12.90
N PHE A 269 26.73 4.44 -14.08
CA PHE A 269 25.91 4.89 -15.20
C PHE A 269 25.12 3.72 -15.80
N VAL A 270 23.80 3.79 -15.77
CA VAL A 270 22.87 2.80 -16.31
C VAL A 270 22.09 3.45 -17.44
N LEU A 271 22.29 2.96 -18.66
CA LEU A 271 21.62 3.43 -19.86
C LEU A 271 20.68 2.33 -20.39
N PRO A 272 19.36 2.40 -20.13
CA PRO A 272 18.41 1.45 -20.68
C PRO A 272 18.48 1.46 -22.21
N ARG A 273 18.71 0.28 -22.81
CA ARG A 273 18.83 0.09 -24.28
C ARG A 273 19.94 0.90 -24.94
N ALA A 274 21.14 0.90 -24.36
CA ALA A 274 22.31 1.62 -24.89
C ALA A 274 22.57 1.43 -26.41
N VAL A 275 22.22 0.28 -26.98
CA VAL A 275 22.41 -0.06 -28.41
C VAL A 275 21.56 0.83 -29.34
N ASP A 276 20.37 1.26 -28.90
CA ASP A 276 19.41 2.01 -29.74
C ASP A 276 19.46 3.52 -29.50
N VAL A 277 20.35 4.00 -28.61
CA VAL A 277 20.37 5.41 -28.20
C VAL A 277 21.09 6.29 -29.22
N GLN A 278 22.14 5.78 -29.87
CA GLN A 278 22.88 6.55 -30.86
C GLN A 278 22.02 6.84 -32.09
N GLY A 279 22.01 8.09 -32.55
CA GLY A 279 21.17 8.57 -33.65
C GLY A 279 19.70 8.80 -33.27
N ARG A 280 19.30 8.56 -32.02
CA ARG A 280 17.93 8.84 -31.55
C ARG A 280 17.75 10.32 -31.24
N TYR A 281 16.61 10.87 -31.65
CA TYR A 281 16.19 12.22 -31.25
C TYR A 281 15.72 12.23 -29.79
N LEU A 282 16.28 13.15 -28.99
CA LEU A 282 15.92 13.40 -27.60
C LEU A 282 15.33 14.80 -27.47
N ARG A 283 14.34 14.94 -26.58
CA ARG A 283 13.79 16.23 -26.19
C ARG A 283 14.42 16.73 -24.88
N LYS A 284 14.58 18.05 -24.72
CA LYS A 284 15.03 18.67 -23.47
C LYS A 284 14.19 18.16 -22.30
N GLY A 285 14.87 17.70 -21.25
CA GLY A 285 14.25 17.13 -20.05
C GLY A 285 13.85 15.65 -20.16
N GLN A 286 13.94 15.03 -21.33
CA GLN A 286 13.64 13.60 -21.50
C GLN A 286 14.63 12.75 -20.70
N LEU A 287 14.10 11.79 -19.91
CA LEU A 287 14.91 10.83 -19.18
C LEU A 287 15.56 9.83 -20.15
N VAL A 288 16.89 9.75 -20.10
CA VAL A 288 17.70 8.88 -20.97
C VAL A 288 18.26 7.70 -20.19
N GLY A 289 18.69 7.93 -18.95
CA GLY A 289 19.26 6.90 -18.09
C GLY A 289 19.39 7.35 -16.64
N HIS A 290 20.16 6.61 -15.86
CA HIS A 290 20.35 6.83 -14.44
C HIS A 290 21.82 6.73 -14.05
N VAL A 291 22.27 7.52 -13.09
CA VAL A 291 23.51 7.30 -12.34
C VAL A 291 23.10 6.83 -10.96
N VAL A 292 23.44 5.58 -10.64
CA VAL A 292 22.96 4.88 -9.45
C VAL A 292 24.12 4.63 -8.51
N ASN A 293 24.03 5.17 -7.29
CA ASN A 293 24.93 4.82 -6.20
C ASN A 293 24.14 4.05 -5.14
N ILE A 294 24.60 2.85 -4.80
CA ILE A 294 23.93 1.96 -3.83
C ILE A 294 23.73 2.66 -2.48
N GLU A 295 24.63 3.57 -2.09
CA GLU A 295 24.52 4.29 -0.82
C GLU A 295 23.41 5.35 -0.79
N THR A 296 22.98 5.83 -1.97
CA THR A 296 21.97 6.89 -2.12
C THR A 296 20.65 6.39 -2.69
N VAL A 297 20.60 5.14 -3.16
CA VAL A 297 19.33 4.51 -3.55
C VAL A 297 18.45 4.32 -2.33
N ALA A 298 17.20 4.74 -2.47
CA ALA A 298 16.18 4.57 -1.44
C ALA A 298 14.98 3.85 -2.04
N ILE A 299 14.19 3.23 -1.18
CA ILE A 299 12.86 2.76 -1.55
C ILE A 299 11.87 3.83 -1.14
N ARG A 300 11.09 4.32 -2.11
CA ARG A 300 9.91 5.13 -1.85
C ARG A 300 8.72 4.20 -1.70
N ALA A 301 8.32 3.98 -0.45
CA ALA A 301 7.12 3.23 -0.12
C ALA A 301 5.95 4.15 0.15
N VAL A 302 4.76 3.69 -0.21
CA VAL A 302 3.51 4.42 -0.07
C VAL A 302 2.74 3.84 1.12
N LEU A 303 2.38 4.65 2.10
CA LEU A 303 1.74 4.21 3.33
C LEU A 303 0.30 4.72 3.40
N PRO A 304 -0.71 3.84 3.53
CA PRO A 304 -2.08 4.27 3.77
C PRO A 304 -2.20 5.14 5.02
N LEU A 305 -3.13 6.11 5.02
CA LEU A 305 -3.31 7.04 6.15
C LEU A 305 -3.49 6.34 7.50
N GLU A 306 -4.19 5.21 7.50
CA GLU A 306 -4.50 4.44 8.70
C GLU A 306 -3.27 3.85 9.40
N ASP A 307 -2.17 3.62 8.66
CA ASP A 307 -0.96 2.99 9.18
C ASP A 307 0.13 3.98 9.60
N VAL A 308 -0.02 5.27 9.26
CA VAL A 308 1.01 6.31 9.44
C VAL A 308 1.42 6.45 10.90
N ASP A 309 0.44 6.51 11.80
CA ASP A 309 0.70 6.69 13.23
C ASP A 309 1.45 5.49 13.80
N LEU A 310 1.13 4.29 13.32
CA LEU A 310 1.77 3.06 13.77
C LEU A 310 3.21 2.99 13.29
N VAL A 311 3.45 3.29 12.01
CA VAL A 311 4.80 3.33 11.42
C VAL A 311 5.65 4.43 12.06
N ARG A 312 5.08 5.61 12.31
CA ARG A 312 5.81 6.73 12.93
C ARG A 312 6.18 6.46 14.39
N GLY A 313 5.27 5.89 15.17
CA GLY A 313 5.41 5.80 16.63
C GLY A 313 5.92 4.48 17.17
N ARG A 314 5.81 3.37 16.42
CA ARG A 314 6.07 2.02 16.95
C ARG A 314 6.96 1.14 16.08
N THR A 315 7.50 1.62 14.96
CA THR A 315 8.41 0.81 14.14
C THR A 315 9.67 0.46 14.92
N GLN A 316 9.91 -0.84 15.09
CA GLN A 316 11.12 -1.40 15.71
C GLN A 316 12.10 -1.94 14.66
N GLY A 317 11.61 -2.27 13.46
CA GLY A 317 12.42 -2.74 12.36
C GLY A 317 11.65 -2.78 11.05
N VAL A 318 12.38 -2.70 9.94
CA VAL A 318 11.81 -2.73 8.60
C VAL A 318 12.49 -3.81 7.78
N ASN A 319 11.70 -4.68 7.18
CA ASN A 319 12.18 -5.65 6.22
C ASN A 319 11.64 -5.32 4.84
N VAL A 320 12.53 -5.35 3.86
CA VAL A 320 12.20 -5.16 2.46
C VAL A 320 12.48 -6.45 1.70
N ARG A 321 11.59 -6.77 0.77
CA ARG A 321 11.83 -7.78 -0.28
C ARG A 321 11.66 -7.13 -1.64
N LEU A 322 12.69 -7.17 -2.47
CA LEU A 322 12.60 -6.71 -3.85
C LEU A 322 11.81 -7.75 -4.66
N ALA A 323 11.03 -7.30 -5.65
CA ALA A 323 10.23 -8.20 -6.49
C ALA A 323 11.10 -9.21 -7.26
N GLU A 324 12.35 -8.85 -7.54
CA GLU A 324 13.33 -9.71 -8.21
C GLU A 324 13.96 -10.76 -7.29
N ARG A 325 13.87 -10.54 -5.96
CA ARG A 325 14.53 -11.36 -4.93
C ARG A 325 13.64 -11.45 -3.68
N LEU A 326 12.57 -12.24 -3.79
CA LEU A 326 11.61 -12.42 -2.70
C LEU A 326 12.12 -13.34 -1.58
N ASP A 327 13.14 -14.15 -1.88
CA ASP A 327 13.77 -15.15 -1.02
C ASP A 327 14.76 -14.53 -0.01
N ALA A 328 15.34 -13.38 -0.33
CA ALA A 328 16.32 -12.68 0.50
C ALA A 328 15.75 -11.36 1.05
N PRO A 329 15.16 -11.34 2.26
CA PRO A 329 14.74 -10.10 2.89
C PRO A 329 15.94 -9.29 3.37
N SER A 330 15.89 -7.97 3.15
CA SER A 330 16.91 -7.02 3.60
C SER A 330 16.38 -6.17 4.74
N ASN A 331 17.21 -5.92 5.75
CA ASN A 331 16.90 -4.98 6.82
C ASN A 331 17.08 -3.56 6.28
N ALA A 332 16.00 -2.78 6.28
CA ALA A 332 16.02 -1.40 5.84
C ALA A 332 15.87 -0.45 7.02
N GLU A 333 16.34 0.78 6.85
CA GLU A 333 16.19 1.84 7.84
C GLU A 333 15.27 2.93 7.31
N VAL A 334 14.43 3.48 8.19
CA VAL A 334 13.58 4.62 7.84
C VAL A 334 14.45 5.87 7.80
N VAL A 335 14.63 6.45 6.62
CA VAL A 335 15.40 7.69 6.45
C VAL A 335 14.51 8.89 6.76
N ARG A 336 13.32 8.91 6.15
CA ARG A 336 12.43 10.07 6.21
C ARG A 336 11.01 9.66 5.90
N LEU A 337 10.08 10.23 6.67
CA LEU A 337 8.66 10.26 6.32
C LEU A 337 8.35 11.63 5.73
N VAL A 338 7.82 11.67 4.50
CA VAL A 338 7.48 12.93 3.83
C VAL A 338 6.33 13.61 4.59
N PRO A 339 6.48 14.88 5.01
CA PRO A 339 5.45 15.58 5.75
C PRO A 339 4.31 15.96 4.80
N GLY A 340 3.23 15.18 4.82
CA GLY A 340 1.99 15.48 4.11
C GLY A 340 1.47 14.30 3.31
N ALA A 341 0.15 14.18 3.24
CA ALA A 341 -0.50 13.15 2.45
C ALA A 341 -0.58 13.58 0.98
N SER A 342 0.01 12.80 0.09
CA SER A 342 -0.03 12.95 -1.37
C SER A 342 -1.17 12.13 -1.97
N GLY A 343 -1.64 12.54 -3.14
CA GLY A 343 -2.53 11.75 -4.00
C GLY A 343 -1.89 11.39 -5.34
N HIS A 344 -0.57 11.56 -5.48
CA HIS A 344 0.17 11.28 -6.72
C HIS A 344 1.28 10.27 -6.44
N LEU A 345 1.20 9.09 -7.04
CA LEU A 345 2.13 7.99 -6.84
C LEU A 345 3.53 8.34 -7.35
N PRO A 346 4.60 7.95 -6.62
CA PRO A 346 5.98 8.04 -7.11
C PRO A 346 6.19 7.27 -8.41
N SER A 347 5.46 6.17 -8.60
CA SER A 347 5.52 5.33 -9.80
C SER A 347 4.15 4.73 -10.10
N PRO A 348 3.72 4.64 -11.38
CA PRO A 348 2.50 3.95 -11.78
C PRO A 348 2.49 2.46 -11.36
N ALA A 349 3.67 1.87 -11.13
CA ALA A 349 3.83 0.48 -10.69
C ALA A 349 3.20 0.17 -9.32
N LEU A 350 2.90 1.21 -8.52
CA LEU A 350 2.24 1.10 -7.21
C LEU A 350 0.72 1.23 -7.28
N GLY A 351 0.18 1.60 -8.44
CA GLY A 351 -1.27 1.69 -8.66
C GLY A 351 -1.86 0.34 -9.07
N THR A 352 -3.17 0.16 -8.89
CA THR A 352 -3.90 -1.07 -9.27
C THR A 352 -3.73 -1.43 -10.76
N THR A 353 -3.62 -0.43 -11.63
CA THR A 353 -3.35 -0.65 -13.07
C THR A 353 -1.93 -1.17 -13.34
N GLY A 354 -0.97 -0.82 -12.48
CA GLY A 354 0.39 -1.36 -12.48
C GLY A 354 0.52 -2.65 -11.66
N GLY A 355 -0.57 -3.16 -11.07
CA GLY A 355 -0.60 -4.35 -10.21
C GLY A 355 -0.27 -4.10 -8.74
N GLY A 356 -0.25 -2.85 -8.29
CA GLY A 356 -0.12 -2.48 -6.87
C GLY A 356 -1.46 -2.36 -6.15
N LEU A 357 -1.43 -1.93 -4.89
CA LEU A 357 -2.61 -1.92 -4.01
C LEU A 357 -3.46 -0.63 -4.08
N LEU A 358 -2.91 0.48 -4.56
CA LEU A 358 -3.59 1.78 -4.51
C LEU A 358 -4.47 2.03 -5.74
N ALA A 359 -5.76 2.26 -5.53
CA ALA A 359 -6.70 2.56 -6.62
C ALA A 359 -6.37 3.90 -7.28
N VAL A 360 -6.18 3.88 -8.59
CA VAL A 360 -5.89 5.07 -9.41
C VAL A 360 -7.14 5.61 -10.10
N ASP A 361 -7.19 6.91 -10.29
CA ASP A 361 -8.24 7.59 -11.04
C ASP A 361 -8.15 7.20 -12.54
N PRO A 362 -9.19 6.57 -13.12
CA PRO A 362 -9.16 6.14 -14.52
C PRO A 362 -9.12 7.31 -15.52
N SER A 363 -9.44 8.53 -15.07
CA SER A 363 -9.42 9.74 -15.90
C SER A 363 -8.00 10.32 -16.07
N ASP A 364 -7.04 9.89 -15.24
CA ASP A 364 -5.66 10.35 -15.31
C ASP A 364 -4.86 9.55 -16.35
N SER A 365 -4.45 10.23 -17.43
CA SER A 365 -3.62 9.65 -18.49
C SER A 365 -2.28 9.09 -18.00
N ALA A 366 -1.71 9.67 -16.93
CA ALA A 366 -0.46 9.21 -16.34
C ALA A 366 -0.66 8.03 -15.36
N ARG A 367 -1.91 7.74 -14.97
CA ARG A 367 -2.29 6.70 -13.99
C ARG A 367 -1.51 6.79 -12.67
N GLN A 368 -1.20 8.02 -12.25
CA GLN A 368 -0.45 8.27 -11.01
C GLN A 368 -1.32 8.90 -9.93
N LYS A 369 -2.42 9.54 -10.31
CA LYS A 369 -3.37 10.11 -9.34
C LYS A 369 -4.19 9.00 -8.68
N THR A 370 -4.18 8.96 -7.35
CA THR A 370 -4.94 7.99 -6.55
C THR A 370 -6.27 8.53 -6.07
N LEU A 371 -7.24 7.63 -5.90
CA LEU A 371 -8.53 7.96 -5.29
C LEU A 371 -8.42 8.25 -3.79
N GLN A 372 -7.40 7.69 -3.14
CA GLN A 372 -7.12 7.86 -1.71
C GLN A 372 -5.76 8.53 -1.55
N LYS A 373 -5.64 9.39 -0.53
CA LYS A 373 -4.35 9.96 -0.15
C LYS A 373 -3.48 8.90 0.54
N PHE A 374 -2.18 9.09 0.54
CA PHE A 374 -1.20 8.25 1.23
C PHE A 374 0.00 9.10 1.67
N PHE A 375 0.80 8.59 2.59
CA PHE A 375 2.08 9.20 2.95
C PHE A 375 3.22 8.48 2.24
N GLU A 376 4.29 9.21 1.94
CA GLU A 376 5.49 8.61 1.35
C GLU A 376 6.54 8.44 2.44
N ILE A 377 7.19 7.28 2.44
CA ILE A 377 8.30 6.96 3.34
C ILE A 377 9.50 6.51 2.51
N GLU A 378 10.66 7.10 2.81
CA GLU A 378 11.94 6.79 2.20
C GLU A 378 12.70 5.83 3.11
N LEU A 379 13.06 4.67 2.57
CA LEU A 379 13.77 3.61 3.26
C LEU A 379 15.14 3.41 2.63
N LYS A 380 16.19 3.33 3.44
CA LYS A 380 17.54 3.03 2.98
C LYS A 380 17.79 1.53 3.06
N LEU A 381 18.35 0.99 1.99
CA LEU A 381 18.80 -0.40 1.93
C LEU A 381 20.27 -0.51 2.37
N PRO A 382 20.67 -1.67 2.89
CA PRO A 382 22.06 -1.91 3.25
C PRO A 382 22.91 -2.03 1.97
N PRO A 383 24.18 -1.59 2.00
CA PRO A 383 25.04 -1.51 0.81
C PRO A 383 25.46 -2.86 0.22
N GLU A 384 25.10 -3.97 0.85
CA GLU A 384 25.37 -5.33 0.37
C GLU A 384 24.53 -5.72 -0.86
N GLU A 385 23.52 -4.92 -1.21
CA GLU A 385 22.71 -5.13 -2.40
C GLU A 385 23.42 -4.68 -3.68
N ARG A 386 24.09 -5.62 -4.35
CA ARG A 386 24.92 -5.36 -5.54
C ARG A 386 24.14 -5.12 -6.84
N THR A 387 22.85 -5.45 -6.88
CA THR A 387 22.00 -5.34 -8.09
C THR A 387 20.66 -4.73 -7.71
N LEU A 388 20.45 -3.47 -8.10
CA LEU A 388 19.22 -2.72 -7.87
C LEU A 388 18.66 -2.31 -9.22
N ASN A 389 17.45 -2.78 -9.52
CA ASN A 389 16.72 -2.31 -10.69
C ASN A 389 15.87 -1.11 -10.30
N VAL A 390 16.26 0.05 -10.82
CA VAL A 390 15.55 1.32 -10.62
C VAL A 390 14.13 1.18 -11.16
N GLY A 391 13.15 1.62 -10.37
CA GLY A 391 11.73 1.46 -10.68
C GLY A 391 11.17 0.06 -10.36
N GLY A 392 12.02 -0.89 -9.95
CA GLY A 392 11.59 -2.20 -9.46
C GLY A 392 10.72 -2.09 -8.22
N ARG A 393 9.73 -2.99 -8.08
CA ARG A 393 8.84 -3.01 -6.93
C ARG A 393 9.55 -3.61 -5.70
N ALA A 394 9.23 -3.06 -4.54
CA ALA A 394 9.68 -3.53 -3.24
C ALA A 394 8.46 -3.76 -2.33
N TYR A 395 8.46 -4.88 -1.62
CA TYR A 395 7.48 -5.19 -0.58
C TYR A 395 8.10 -4.86 0.77
N VAL A 396 7.46 -3.98 1.51
CA VAL A 396 7.96 -3.46 2.77
C VAL A 396 7.11 -3.98 3.90
N ARG A 397 7.76 -4.50 4.94
CA ARG A 397 7.14 -4.95 6.18
C ARG A 397 7.72 -4.19 7.35
N PHE A 398 6.87 -3.43 8.02
CA PHE A 398 7.20 -2.78 9.28
C PHE A 398 6.84 -3.72 10.44
N HIS A 399 7.75 -3.85 11.38
CA HIS A 399 7.56 -4.59 12.62
C HIS A 399 7.34 -3.61 13.76
N HIS A 400 6.21 -3.73 14.44
CA HIS A 400 5.78 -2.80 15.50
C HIS A 400 5.88 -3.40 16.91
N GLY A 401 6.61 -4.50 17.03
CA GLY A 401 6.69 -5.30 18.25
C GLY A 401 5.52 -6.29 18.38
N TRP A 402 5.07 -6.48 19.61
CA TRP A 402 4.07 -7.48 19.95
C TRP A 402 2.88 -6.84 20.66
N GLU A 403 1.68 -7.25 20.27
CA GLU A 403 0.45 -6.76 20.88
C GLU A 403 -0.62 -7.86 20.85
N PRO A 404 -1.42 -8.04 21.93
CA PRO A 404 -2.49 -9.02 21.92
C PRO A 404 -3.54 -8.75 20.84
N ILE A 405 -4.09 -9.82 20.26
CA ILE A 405 -4.97 -9.74 19.08
C ILE A 405 -6.23 -8.91 19.33
N GLY A 406 -6.74 -8.89 20.57
CA GLY A 406 -7.90 -8.09 20.96
C GLY A 406 -7.66 -6.59 20.78
N PHE A 407 -6.47 -6.10 21.13
CA PHE A 407 -6.10 -4.69 20.93
C PHE A 407 -5.81 -4.37 19.46
N GLN A 408 -5.22 -5.31 18.73
CA GLN A 408 -5.04 -5.17 17.28
C GLN A 408 -6.40 -5.04 16.56
N TRP A 409 -7.35 -5.94 16.86
CA TRP A 409 -8.71 -5.90 16.29
C TRP A 409 -9.47 -4.64 16.68
N TYR A 410 -9.38 -4.21 17.93
CA TYR A 410 -9.99 -2.96 18.37
C TYR A 410 -9.44 -1.76 17.58
N ARG A 411 -8.12 -1.69 17.37
CA ARG A 411 -7.50 -0.63 16.56
C ARG A 411 -7.99 -0.66 15.12
N SER A 412 -7.93 -1.83 14.46
CA SER A 412 -8.38 -1.96 13.07
C SER A 412 -9.86 -1.64 12.91
N ALA A 413 -10.70 -2.08 13.85
CA ALA A 413 -12.13 -1.74 13.86
C ALA A 413 -12.35 -0.22 14.03
N ARG A 414 -11.60 0.42 14.94
CA ARG A 414 -11.63 1.88 15.12
C ARG A 414 -11.16 2.63 13.89
N GLN A 415 -10.08 2.19 13.23
CA GLN A 415 -9.56 2.81 12.01
C GLN A 415 -10.54 2.67 10.83
N LEU A 416 -11.12 1.47 10.66
CA LEU A 416 -12.15 1.23 9.64
C LEU A 416 -13.39 2.09 9.90
N PHE A 417 -13.76 2.26 11.17
CA PHE A 417 -14.84 3.15 11.56
C PHE A 417 -14.53 4.61 11.21
N LEU A 418 -13.39 5.16 11.64
CA LEU A 418 -13.04 6.56 11.38
C LEU A 418 -12.89 6.85 9.88
N SER A 419 -12.26 5.95 9.12
CA SER A 419 -12.08 6.12 7.66
C SER A 419 -13.38 6.07 6.87
N ARG A 420 -14.35 5.23 7.27
CA ARG A 420 -15.64 5.12 6.59
C ARG A 420 -16.64 6.18 6.99
N PHE A 421 -16.59 6.66 8.25
CA PHE A 421 -17.52 7.65 8.76
C PHE A 421 -17.00 9.09 8.70
N ASN A 422 -15.74 9.32 8.30
CA ASN A 422 -15.14 10.63 8.10
C ASN A 422 -15.23 11.55 9.34
N VAL A 423 -15.13 10.94 10.53
CA VAL A 423 -15.16 11.59 11.87
C VAL A 423 -13.76 11.64 12.46
#